data_AF-T1G518-F1
#
_entry.id   AF-T1G518-F1
#
_cell.length_a   1.000
_cell.length_b   1.000
_cell.length_c   1.000
_cell.angle_alpha   90.00
_cell.angle_beta   90.00
_cell.angle_gamma   90.00
#
_symmetry.space_group_name_H-M   'P 1'
#
loop_
_entity.id
_entity.type
_entity.pdbx_description
1 polymer ?
#
loop_
_entity_poly.entity_id
_entity_poly.type
_entity_poly.pdbx_seq_one_letter_code
_entity_poly.pdbx_strand_id
1 'polypeptide(L)' 'GGIDTQTKDAFLVEVNKRDAATLLPLIQRHVLPGTTVWTDLWAAYNSITAVTGLAHQTVNHSITSRAVNGVHTNGV' A
#
# COMPACT_ATOMS: atom_id res chain seq x y z
N GLY A 1 0.64 8.11 2.46
CA GLY A 1 2.10 7.87 2.39
C GLY A 1 2.36 6.39 2.38
N GLY A 2 3.62 5.99 2.42
CA GLY A 2 4.05 4.60 2.51
C GLY A 2 5.41 4.51 3.21
N ILE A 3 5.71 3.34 3.77
CA ILE A 3 6.98 3.04 4.46
C ILE A 3 7.56 1.74 3.91
N ASP A 4 8.85 1.75 3.62
CA ASP A 4 9.61 0.53 3.33
C ASP A 4 9.88 -0.20 4.65
N THR A 5 9.49 -1.47 4.73
CA THR A 5 9.64 -2.25 5.96
C THR A 5 11.09 -2.64 6.26
N GLN A 6 11.96 -2.67 5.24
CA GLN A 6 13.38 -3.00 5.35
C GLN A 6 14.21 -1.78 5.70
N THR A 7 14.13 -0.72 4.89
CA THR A 7 15.00 0.47 5.06
C THR A 7 14.44 1.48 6.05
N LYS A 8 13.13 1.41 6.34
CA LYS A 8 12.37 2.41 7.12
C LYS A 8 12.27 3.78 6.44
N ASP A 9 12.66 3.87 5.17
CA ASP A 9 12.38 5.06 4.37
C ASP A 9 10.88 5.22 4.18
N ALA A 10 10.41 6.45 4.34
CA ALA A 10 8.99 6.75 4.24
C ALA A 10 8.75 7.98 3.37
N PHE A 11 7.58 8.00 2.74
CA PHE A 11 7.11 9.15 2.00
C PHE A 11 5.70 9.55 2.44
N LEU A 12 5.46 10.86 2.42
CA LEU A 12 4.13 11.44 2.63
C LEU A 12 3.82 12.39 1.47
N VAL A 13 2.63 12.24 0.89
CA VAL A 13 2.14 13.09 -0.20
C VAL A 13 0.77 13.60 0.22
N GLU A 14 0.63 14.92 0.26
CA GLU A 14 -0.66 15.59 0.43
C GLU A 14 -1.48 15.49 -0.85
N VAL A 15 -2.76 15.15 -0.72
CA VAL A 15 -3.68 15.01 -1.86
C VAL A 15 -4.99 15.71 -1.55
N ASN A 16 -5.52 16.45 -2.52
CA ASN A 16 -6.83 17.11 -2.38
C ASN A 16 -7.99 16.10 -2.37
N LYS A 17 -7.82 14.95 -3.03
CA LYS A 17 -8.83 13.89 -3.10
C LYS A 17 -8.18 12.54 -2.85
N ARG A 18 -8.77 11.77 -1.93
CA ARG A 18 -8.33 10.43 -1.59
C ARG A 18 -9.18 9.42 -2.35
N ASP A 19 -8.85 9.16 -3.62
CA ASP A 19 -9.50 8.16 -4.46
C ASP A 19 -8.48 7.33 -5.27
N ALA A 20 -8.95 6.25 -5.91
CA ALA A 20 -8.08 5.35 -6.67
C ALA A 20 -7.35 6.07 -7.82
N ALA A 21 -8.05 6.96 -8.53
CA ALA A 21 -7.47 7.72 -9.64
C ALA A 21 -6.30 8.61 -9.19
N THR A 22 -6.34 9.12 -7.97
CA THR A 22 -5.25 9.91 -7.39
C THR A 22 -4.14 9.02 -6.81
N LEU A 23 -4.50 7.92 -6.15
CA LEU A 23 -3.55 7.14 -5.35
C LEU A 23 -2.75 6.12 -6.17
N LEU A 24 -3.35 5.45 -7.15
CA LEU A 24 -2.66 4.41 -7.91
C LEU A 24 -1.42 4.94 -8.65
N PRO A 25 -1.46 6.13 -9.31
CA PRO A 25 -0.26 6.71 -9.91
C PRO A 25 0.81 7.10 -8.88
N LEU A 26 0.40 7.54 -7.69
CA LEU A 26 1.33 7.88 -6.61
C LEU A 26 2.03 6.63 -6.07
N ILE A 27 1.32 5.52 -5.92
CA ILE A 27 1.90 4.24 -5.53
C ILE A 27 2.92 3.79 -6.59
N GLN A 28 2.55 3.81 -7.87
CA GLN A 28 3.44 3.40 -8.95
C GLN A 28 4.71 4.26 -9.03
N ARG A 29 4.61 5.56 -8.73
CA ARG A 29 5.75 6.48 -8.76
C ARG A 29 6.74 6.25 -7.62
N HIS A 30 6.23 5.90 -6.44
CA HIS A 30 7.03 5.86 -5.21
C HIS A 30 7.45 4.46 -4.77
N VAL A 31 6.83 3.42 -5.33
CA VAL A 31 7.14 2.03 -5.02
C VAL A 31 7.94 1.41 -6.16
N LEU A 32 9.04 0.74 -5.81
CA LEU A 32 9.90 0.09 -6.78
C LEU A 32 9.18 -1.07 -7.49
N PRO A 33 9.41 -1.28 -8.80
CA PRO A 33 8.93 -2.46 -9.49
C PRO A 33 9.40 -3.75 -8.80
N GLY A 34 8.53 -4.76 -8.74
CA GLY A 34 8.80 -6.04 -8.08
C GLY A 34 8.61 -6.03 -6.56
N THR A 35 8.25 -4.90 -5.95
CA THR A 35 7.89 -4.85 -4.52
C THR A 35 6.46 -5.33 -4.27
N THR A 36 6.24 -5.99 -3.14
CA THR A 36 4.91 -6.32 -2.63
C THR A 36 4.37 -5.16 -1.79
N VAL A 37 3.28 -4.55 -2.24
CA VAL A 37 2.55 -3.52 -1.51
C VAL A 37 1.56 -4.16 -0.55
N TRP A 38 1.59 -3.71 0.71
CA TRP A 38 0.64 -4.09 1.75
C TRP A 38 -0.28 -2.92 2.06
N THR A 39 -1.59 -3.10 1.87
CA THR A 39 -2.59 -2.07 2.23
C THR A 39 -3.65 -2.64 3.14
N ASP A 40 -4.47 -1.77 3.73
CA ASP A 40 -5.75 -2.19 4.27
C ASP A 40 -6.72 -2.62 3.14
N LEU A 41 -7.89 -3.13 3.52
CA LEU A 41 -8.96 -3.57 2.60
C LEU A 41 -9.77 -2.40 1.97
N TRP A 42 -9.21 -1.20 1.89
CA TRP A 42 -9.95 -0.09 1.31
C TRP A 42 -10.08 -0.22 -0.22
N ALA A 43 -11.31 -0.02 -0.73
CA ALA A 43 -11.68 -0.35 -2.10
C ALA A 43 -10.84 0.35 -3.19
N ALA A 44 -10.26 1.51 -2.89
CA ALA A 44 -9.39 2.22 -3.83
C ALA A 44 -8.12 1.43 -4.19
N TYR A 45 -7.72 0.47 -3.37
CA TYR A 45 -6.54 -0.36 -3.57
C TYR A 45 -6.80 -1.64 -4.37
N ASN A 46 -8.06 -1.98 -4.66
CA ASN A 46 -8.43 -3.23 -5.35
C ASN A 46 -7.81 -3.38 -6.74
N SER A 47 -7.36 -2.27 -7.36
CA SER A 47 -6.79 -2.26 -8.71
C SER A 47 -5.27 -2.05 -8.73
N ILE A 48 -4.56 -2.12 -7.59
CA ILE A 48 -3.11 -1.91 -7.53
C ILE A 48 -2.38 -2.84 -8.51
N THR A 49 -2.60 -4.16 -8.43
CA THR A 49 -1.92 -5.11 -9.31
C THR A 49 -2.18 -4.81 -10.79
N ALA A 50 -3.45 -4.57 -11.14
CA ALA A 50 -3.85 -4.34 -12.53
C ALA A 50 -3.28 -3.03 -13.12
N VAL A 51 -3.16 -1.97 -12.31
CA VAL A 51 -2.73 -0.65 -12.78
C VAL A 51 -1.23 -0.45 -12.68
N THR A 52 -0.61 -0.98 -11.63
CA THR A 52 0.81 -0.71 -11.33
C THR A 52 1.74 -1.87 -11.67
N GLY A 53 1.20 -3.09 -11.83
CA GLY A 53 1.98 -4.31 -11.98
C GLY A 53 2.67 -4.79 -10.69
N LEU A 54 2.48 -4.09 -9.56
CA LEU A 54 3.04 -4.47 -8.27
C LEU A 54 2.26 -5.63 -7.66
N ALA A 55 2.95 -6.51 -6.94
CA ALA A 55 2.27 -7.50 -6.13
C ALA A 55 1.51 -6.78 -5.00
N HIS A 56 0.26 -7.17 -4.75
CA HIS A 56 -0.60 -6.52 -3.77
C HIS A 56 -1.16 -7.54 -2.79
N GLN A 57 -1.00 -7.24 -1.50
CA GLN A 57 -1.59 -8.01 -0.42
C GLN A 57 -2.33 -7.07 0.54
N THR A 58 -3.41 -7.58 1.14
CA THR A 58 -4.29 -6.78 1.99
C THR A 58 -4.28 -7.27 3.44
N VAL A 59 -4.39 -6.34 4.38
CA VAL A 59 -4.57 -6.60 5.81
C VAL A 59 -5.99 -6.24 6.20
N ASN A 60 -6.70 -7.22 6.77
CA ASN A 60 -8.05 -7.01 7.27
C ASN A 60 -8.01 -6.59 8.75
N HIS A 61 -7.99 -5.28 8.99
CA HIS A 61 -7.98 -4.71 10.34
C HIS A 61 -9.19 -5.10 11.22
N SER A 62 -10.31 -5.54 10.64
CA SER A 62 -11.46 -6.02 11.42
C SER A 62 -11.25 -7.42 12.00
N ILE A 63 -10.28 -8.17 11.47
CA ILE A 63 -9.96 -9.53 11.90
C ILE A 63 -8.61 -9.51 12.64
N THR A 64 -7.58 -8.88 12.05
CA THR A 64 -6.27 -8.75 12.67
C THR A 64 -5.50 -7.54 12.10
N SER A 65 -4.65 -6.89 12.90
CA SER A 65 -3.69 -5.87 12.42
C SER A 65 -2.45 -6.46 11.72
N ARG A 66 -2.49 -7.76 11.40
CA ARG A 66 -1.43 -8.52 10.75
C ARG A 66 -1.95 -9.05 9.42
N ALA A 67 -1.12 -8.92 8.39
CA ALA A 67 -1.35 -9.62 7.15
C ALA A 67 -1.22 -11.14 7.36
N VAL A 68 -1.74 -11.93 6.43
CA VAL A 68 -1.79 -13.40 6.52
C VAL A 68 -0.38 -14.03 6.68
N ASN A 69 0.67 -13.31 6.28
CA ASN A 69 2.07 -13.72 6.45
C ASN A 69 2.79 -13.07 7.65
N GLY A 70 2.06 -12.44 8.58
CA GLY A 70 2.62 -11.84 9.79
C GLY A 70 3.11 -10.38 9.65
N VAL A 71 3.02 -9.77 8.47
CA VAL A 71 3.41 -8.36 8.25
C VAL A 71 2.43 -7.41 8.93
N HIS A 72 2.95 -6.45 9.70
CA HIS A 72 2.16 -5.38 10.33
C HIS A 72 2.01 -4.19 9.38
N THR A 73 0.81 -3.64 9.24
CA THR A 73 0.61 -2.33 8.59
C THR A 73 0.87 -1.16 9.54
N ASN A 74 0.86 -1.39 10.86
CA ASN A 74 1.29 -0.44 11.90
C ASN A 74 2.55 -0.99 12.60
N GLY A 75 3.68 -0.96 11.90
CA GLY A 75 5.00 -1.23 12.47
C GLY A 75 5.89 0.00 12.27
N VAL A 76 5.52 1.10 12.91
CA VAL A 76 6.45 2.22 13.13
C VAL A 76 7.47 1.76 14.17
#